data_AF-A0A7Z2YBK6-F1
#
_entry.id   AF-A0A7Z2YBK6-F1
#
_cell.length_a   1.000
_cell.length_b   1.000
_cell.length_c   1.000
_cell.angle_alpha   90.00
_cell.angle_beta   90.00
_cell.angle_gamma   90.00
#
_symmetry.space_group_name_H-M   'P 1'
#
loop_
_entity.id
_entity.type
_entity.pdbx_description
1 polymer ?
#
loop_
_entity_poly.entity_id
_entity_poly.type
_entity_poly.pdbx_seq_one_letter_code
_entity_poly.pdbx_strand_id
1 'polypeptide(L)'
;MDTSVDVEADAESPTDQEEKFTITLEEMSFDKGEDVIHATLETNLPDGTVVNMRLNDDDELKDYPGESTVENGELNVVFGDDEGQLVANGRYSVNARIKLTVFA
;
A
#
# COMPACT_ATOMS: atom_id res chain seq x y z
N MET A 1 -37.33 -6.61 54.02
CA MET A 1 -36.71 -5.42 53.38
C MET A 1 -35.99 -5.98 52.18
N ASP A 2 -36.62 -5.87 51.02
CA ASP A 2 -36.10 -6.39 49.75
C ASP A 2 -35.26 -5.28 49.11
N THR A 3 -34.04 -5.63 48.72
CA THR A 3 -33.05 -4.72 48.15
C THR A 3 -33.29 -4.63 46.65
N SER A 4 -33.44 -3.41 46.12
CA SER A 4 -33.34 -3.17 44.69
C SER A 4 -32.20 -2.18 44.46
N VAL A 5 -31.08 -2.69 43.97
CA VAL A 5 -30.02 -1.87 43.37
C VAL A 5 -30.32 -1.88 41.88
N ASP A 6 -30.77 -0.75 41.36
CA ASP A 6 -30.82 -0.51 39.91
C ASP A 6 -29.37 -0.52 39.40
N VAL A 7 -29.04 -1.57 38.65
CA VAL A 7 -27.79 -1.64 37.90
C VAL A 7 -28.13 -1.06 36.53
N GLU A 8 -27.85 0.23 36.34
CA GLU A 8 -27.82 0.82 35.00
C GLU A 8 -26.65 0.18 34.26
N ALA A 9 -26.97 -0.81 33.41
CA ALA A 9 -26.02 -1.34 32.45
C ALA A 9 -25.77 -0.24 31.41
N ASP A 10 -24.69 0.53 31.62
CA ASP A 10 -24.09 1.37 30.60
C ASP A 10 -23.61 0.42 29.49
N ALA A 11 -24.47 0.23 28.49
CA ALA A 11 -24.13 -0.50 27.29
C ALA A 11 -23.17 0.39 26.49
N GLU A 12 -21.88 0.29 26.81
CA GLU A 12 -20.80 0.80 25.97
C GLU A 12 -21.03 0.24 24.57
N SER A 13 -21.50 1.10 23.67
CA SER A 13 -21.71 0.76 22.27
C SER A 13 -20.38 0.32 21.67
N PRO A 14 -20.32 -0.79 20.90
CA PRO A 14 -19.08 -1.17 20.25
C PRO A 14 -18.67 -0.01 19.34
N THR A 15 -17.54 0.60 19.65
CA THR A 15 -16.94 1.65 18.84
C THR A 15 -16.49 0.97 17.55
N ASP A 16 -17.25 1.21 16.48
CA ASP A 16 -16.92 0.84 15.10
C ASP A 16 -15.57 1.52 14.77
N GLN A 17 -14.47 0.81 15.03
CA GLN A 17 -13.14 1.27 14.64
C GLN A 17 -13.08 1.14 13.13
N GLU A 18 -13.19 2.27 12.41
CA GLU A 18 -12.91 2.31 10.97
C GLU A 18 -11.55 1.67 10.71
N GLU A 19 -11.54 0.45 10.18
CA GLU A 19 -10.32 -0.25 9.77
C GLU A 19 -9.65 0.58 8.66
N LYS A 20 -8.55 1.25 9.01
CA LYS A 20 -7.79 2.05 8.05
C LYS A 20 -6.90 1.12 7.23
N PHE A 21 -6.96 1.26 5.91
CA PHE A 21 -5.96 0.63 5.05
C PHE A 21 -4.60 1.28 5.24
N THR A 22 -3.57 0.46 5.41
CA THR A 22 -2.18 0.87 5.55
C THR A 22 -1.35 0.25 4.44
N ILE A 23 -0.46 1.05 3.87
CA ILE A 23 0.62 0.60 2.99
C ILE A 23 1.89 1.26 3.52
N THR A 24 2.88 0.47 3.88
CA THR A 24 4.16 0.91 4.43
C THR A 24 5.26 0.45 3.50
N LEU A 25 6.12 1.38 3.08
CA LEU A 25 7.34 1.01 2.35
C LEU A 25 8.35 0.44 3.34
N GLU A 26 8.74 -0.81 3.15
CA GLU A 26 9.75 -1.48 4.00
C GLU A 26 11.15 -1.33 3.41
N GLU A 27 11.31 -1.78 2.17
CA GLU A 27 12.59 -1.79 1.47
C GLU A 27 12.43 -1.22 0.07
N MET A 28 13.45 -0.46 -0.36
CA MET A 28 13.58 0.01 -1.74
C MET A 28 15.04 -0.11 -2.15
N SER A 29 15.30 -0.74 -3.29
CA SER A 29 16.64 -0.92 -3.83
C SER A 29 16.68 -0.64 -5.33
N PHE A 30 17.79 -0.09 -5.80
CA PHE A 30 18.05 0.15 -7.22
C PHE A 30 18.97 -0.94 -7.76
N ASP A 31 18.50 -1.70 -8.75
CA ASP A 31 19.32 -2.65 -9.49
C ASP A 31 19.96 -1.94 -10.69
N LYS A 32 21.28 -1.78 -10.63
CA LYS A 32 22.08 -1.12 -11.69
C LYS A 32 22.27 -1.97 -12.95
N GLY A 33 22.08 -3.28 -12.85
CA GLY A 33 22.20 -4.19 -13.98
C GLY A 33 20.96 -4.17 -14.86
N GLU A 34 19.80 -3.99 -14.23
CA GLU A 34 18.50 -3.96 -14.90
C GLU A 34 17.92 -2.53 -15.05
N ASP A 35 18.54 -1.53 -14.40
CA ASP A 35 18.08 -0.14 -14.31
C ASP A 35 16.63 -0.03 -13.80
N VAL A 36 16.30 -0.85 -12.80
CA VAL A 36 14.98 -0.92 -12.15
C VAL A 36 15.06 -0.63 -10.66
N ILE A 37 13.95 -0.18 -10.07
CA ILE A 37 13.78 -0.10 -8.62
C ILE A 37 12.86 -1.22 -8.16
N HIS A 38 13.35 -2.01 -7.20
CA HIS A 38 12.55 -2.96 -6.45
C HIS A 38 12.06 -2.29 -5.17
N ALA A 39 10.77 -2.41 -4.88
CA ALA A 39 10.15 -1.94 -3.65
C ALA A 39 9.33 -3.07 -3.01
N THR A 40 9.56 -3.31 -1.73
CA THR A 40 8.75 -4.19 -0.89
C THR A 40 7.93 -3.33 0.05
N LEU A 41 6.62 -3.54 0.04
CA LEU A 41 5.67 -2.81 0.89
C LEU A 41 4.83 -3.79 1.70
N GLU A 42 4.60 -3.48 2.97
CA GLU A 42 3.62 -4.17 3.81
C GLU A 42 2.26 -3.51 3.73
N THR A 43 1.20 -4.31 3.79
CA THR A 43 -0.17 -3.84 3.77
C THR A 43 -1.13 -4.74 4.53
N ASN A 44 -2.21 -4.15 5.05
CA ASN A 44 -3.36 -4.88 5.60
C ASN A 44 -4.48 -5.08 4.57
N LEU A 45 -4.22 -4.81 3.29
CA LEU A 45 -5.16 -5.10 2.22
C LEU A 45 -5.40 -6.62 2.11
N PRO A 46 -6.60 -7.05 1.68
CA PRO A 46 -6.87 -8.46 1.45
C PRO A 46 -5.96 -9.05 0.38
N ASP A 47 -5.55 -10.31 0.55
CA ASP A 47 -4.85 -11.08 -0.47
C ASP A 47 -5.63 -11.09 -1.80
N GLY A 48 -4.89 -11.03 -2.91
CA GLY A 48 -5.47 -10.92 -4.25
C GLY A 48 -5.90 -9.50 -4.64
N THR A 49 -5.74 -8.50 -3.76
CA THR A 49 -5.91 -7.09 -4.13
C THR A 49 -4.83 -6.67 -5.10
N VAL A 50 -5.21 -6.09 -6.25
CA VAL A 50 -4.25 -5.55 -7.22
C VAL A 50 -3.99 -4.09 -6.92
N VAL A 51 -2.73 -3.75 -6.72
CA VAL A 51 -2.27 -2.39 -6.45
C VAL A 51 -1.46 -1.88 -7.63
N ASN A 52 -1.92 -0.77 -8.21
CA ASN A 52 -1.26 -0.09 -9.30
C ASN A 52 -0.51 1.12 -8.74
N MET A 53 0.80 1.16 -8.94
CA MET A 53 1.66 2.25 -8.53
C MET A 53 2.37 2.88 -9.73
N ARG A 54 2.80 4.11 -9.55
CA ARG A 54 3.63 4.83 -10.51
C ARG A 54 4.74 5.52 -9.78
N LEU A 55 5.95 5.36 -10.29
CA LEU A 55 7.10 6.15 -9.91
C LEU A 55 7.22 7.29 -10.92
N ASN A 56 7.07 8.52 -10.48
CA ASN A 56 7.20 9.71 -11.31
C ASN A 56 8.63 10.26 -11.15
N ASP A 57 9.31 10.49 -12.27
CA ASP A 57 10.55 11.25 -12.35
C ASP A 57 10.20 12.75 -12.37
N ASP A 58 10.47 13.44 -11.27
CA ASP A 58 10.15 14.86 -11.13
C ASP A 58 11.05 15.74 -12.03
N ASP A 59 12.22 15.23 -12.44
CA ASP A 59 13.18 15.96 -13.27
C ASP A 59 12.85 15.81 -14.78
N GLU A 60 12.49 14.60 -15.22
CA GLU A 60 12.20 14.29 -16.63
C GLU A 60 10.69 14.26 -16.98
N LEU A 61 9.81 14.43 -15.98
CA LEU A 61 8.35 14.33 -16.12
C LEU A 61 7.89 13.00 -16.75
N LYS A 62 8.60 11.92 -16.41
CA LYS A 62 8.36 10.56 -16.92
C LYS A 62 7.72 9.69 -15.84
N ASP A 63 6.79 8.82 -16.22
CA ASP A 63 6.13 7.87 -15.32
C ASP A 63 6.61 6.44 -15.59
N TYR A 64 7.01 5.73 -14.54
CA TYR A 64 7.32 4.31 -14.56
C TYR A 64 6.20 3.54 -13.86
N PRO A 65 5.37 2.77 -14.58
CA PRO A 65 4.30 1.99 -13.98
C PRO A 65 4.88 0.80 -13.20
N GLY A 66 4.24 0.46 -12.08
CA GLY A 66 4.48 -0.76 -11.33
C GLY A 66 3.15 -1.36 -10.91
N GLU A 67 2.96 -2.65 -11.14
CA GLU A 67 1.77 -3.39 -10.70
C GLU A 67 2.20 -4.58 -9.84
N SER A 68 1.45 -4.82 -8.77
CA SER A 68 1.63 -6.01 -7.94
C SER A 68 0.33 -6.42 -7.28
N THR A 69 0.31 -7.66 -6.81
CA THR A 69 -0.84 -8.27 -6.12
C THR A 69 -0.44 -8.52 -4.68
N VAL A 70 -1.34 -8.25 -3.75
CA VAL A 70 -1.11 -8.53 -2.33
C VAL A 70 -1.05 -10.03 -2.11
N GLU A 71 0.05 -10.50 -1.52
CA GLU A 71 0.25 -11.88 -1.11
C GLU A 71 0.82 -11.91 0.31
N ASN A 72 0.10 -12.53 1.25
CA ASN A 72 0.47 -12.62 2.67
C ASN A 72 0.71 -11.24 3.33
N GLY A 73 -0.04 -10.22 2.91
CA GLY A 73 0.12 -8.86 3.42
C GLY A 73 1.33 -8.10 2.84
N GLU A 74 2.01 -8.64 1.82
CA GLU A 74 3.14 -7.99 1.17
C GLU A 74 2.83 -7.63 -0.29
N LEU A 75 3.49 -6.58 -0.78
CA LEU A 75 3.49 -6.13 -2.17
C LEU A 75 4.94 -5.99 -2.63
N ASN A 76 5.30 -6.71 -3.69
CA ASN A 76 6.62 -6.62 -4.31
C ASN A 76 6.48 -6.00 -5.69
N VAL A 77 7.03 -4.80 -5.86
CA VAL A 77 6.80 -3.96 -7.03
C VAL A 77 8.12 -3.60 -7.67
N VAL A 78 8.15 -3.71 -9.00
CA VAL A 78 9.29 -3.32 -9.81
C VAL A 78 8.88 -2.12 -10.64
N PHE A 79 9.66 -1.05 -10.54
CA PHE A 79 9.53 0.15 -11.37
C PHE A 79 10.66 0.17 -12.38
N GLY A 80 10.32 0.35 -13.66
CA GLY A 80 11.24 0.42 -14.80
C GLY A 80 10.42 0.50 -16.09
N ASP A 81 11.04 0.86 -17.20
CA ASP A 81 10.39 0.83 -18.52
C ASP A 81 11.26 0.17 -19.59
N ASP A 82 10.68 -0.06 -20.78
CA ASP A 82 11.35 -0.72 -21.90
C ASP A 82 12.36 0.19 -22.65
N GLU A 83 12.39 1.51 -22.41
CA GLU A 83 13.10 2.48 -23.27
C GLU A 83 13.94 3.56 -22.56
N GLY A 84 13.96 3.70 -21.22
CA GLY A 84 14.75 4.73 -20.55
C GLY A 84 15.03 4.47 -19.08
N GLN A 85 16.24 3.98 -18.87
CA GLN A 85 16.97 3.70 -17.63
C GLN A 85 16.64 4.66 -16.50
N LEU A 86 16.25 4.12 -15.35
CA LEU A 86 16.13 4.93 -14.13
C LEU A 86 17.47 5.59 -13.80
N VAL A 87 17.43 6.87 -13.47
CA VAL A 87 18.64 7.62 -13.12
C VAL A 87 18.89 7.44 -11.63
N ALA A 88 20.04 6.85 -11.27
CA ALA A 88 20.41 6.53 -9.90
C ALA A 88 20.46 7.74 -8.90
N ASN A 89 20.20 8.97 -9.36
CA ASN A 89 20.12 10.19 -8.56
C ASN A 89 18.98 11.13 -8.97
N GLY A 90 18.01 10.66 -9.76
CA GLY A 90 16.83 11.45 -10.08
C GLY A 90 15.98 11.69 -8.83
N ARG A 91 15.19 12.77 -8.83
CA ARG A 91 14.15 12.95 -7.83
C ARG A 91 12.91 12.18 -8.26
N TYR A 92 12.47 11.25 -7.41
CA TYR A 92 11.32 10.42 -7.69
C TYR A 92 10.21 10.60 -6.65
N SER A 93 8.98 10.54 -7.12
CA SER A 93 7.76 10.59 -6.32
C SER A 93 6.88 9.37 -6.62
N VAL A 94 6.35 8.71 -5.59
CA VAL A 94 5.45 7.55 -5.77
C VAL A 94 3.99 7.99 -5.70
N ASN A 95 3.19 7.59 -6.70
CA ASN A 95 1.75 7.73 -6.70
C ASN A 95 1.10 6.34 -6.73
N ALA A 96 0.29 6.01 -5.73
CA ALA A 96 -0.41 4.74 -5.65
C ALA A 96 -1.91 4.91 -5.90
N ARG A 97 -2.49 4.00 -6.69
CA ARG A 97 -3.94 3.85 -6.85
C ARG A 97 -4.33 2.42 -6.53
N ILE A 98 -5.16 2.27 -5.52
CA ILE A 98 -5.67 0.97 -5.08
C ILE A 98 -6.98 0.70 -5.81
N LYS A 99 -7.08 -0.47 -6.45
CA LYS A 99 -8.35 -0.95 -7.03
C LYS A 99 -8.83 -2.14 -6.23
N LEU A 100 -9.73 -1.89 -5.27
CA LEU A 100 -10.43 -2.97 -4.59
C LEU A 100 -11.40 -3.64 -5.54
N THR A 101 -11.22 -4.94 -5.74
CA THR A 101 -12.24 -5.80 -6.34
C THR A 101 -12.88 -6.59 -5.19
N VAL A 102 -14.03 -6.13 -4.72
CA VAL A 102 -14.81 -6.85 -3.70
C VAL A 102 -15.57 -7.95 -4.41
N PHE A 103 -15.17 -9.21 -4.19
CA PHE A 103 -15.96 -10.36 -4.60
C PHE A 103 -17.04 -10.57 -3.53
N ALA A 104 -18.30 -10.29 -3.90
CA ALA A 104 -19.48 -10.54 -3.08
C ALA A 104 -19.97 -11.98 -3.26
#